data_AF-A0A947HA07-F1
#
_entry.id   AF-A0A947HA07-F1
#
_cell.length_a   1.000
_cell.length_b   1.000
_cell.length_c   1.000
_cell.angle_alpha   90.00
_cell.angle_beta   90.00
_cell.angle_gamma   90.00
#
_symmetry.space_group_name_H-M   'P 1'
#
loop_
_entity.id
_entity.type
_entity.pdbx_description
1 polymer ?
#
loop_
_entity_poly.entity_id
_entity_poly.type
_entity_poly.pdbx_seq_one_letter_code
_entity_poly.pdbx_strand_id
1 'polypeptide(L)'
;MTETTTTPLQRLFEFLLYLGYAAERLVPGPDLHFESLLVALDPEQPKTEGPPPEAQYVAQIFFSEDILKHADLVELQPELARASTLQFLLTLPLHYSGLSSQRLLEAYQLLMTCSQILPIGYLGINQEQQVYLNYALKAENQNIGIPLIVEILEQLGFFIQIMMPSLRALKDSDQPLSELVTGIEKALVGQAQVAAAG
;
A
#
# COMPACT_ATOMS: atom_id res chain seq x y z
N MET A 1 6.79 -24.45 -28.07
CA MET A 1 5.66 -23.82 -27.37
C MET A 1 5.99 -23.91 -25.89
N THR A 2 6.54 -22.86 -25.32
CA THR A 2 6.85 -22.78 -23.89
C THR A 2 5.55 -22.52 -23.15
N GLU A 3 5.07 -23.48 -22.36
CA GLU A 3 3.99 -23.25 -21.40
C GLU A 3 4.43 -22.12 -20.46
N THR A 4 3.89 -20.92 -20.67
CA THR A 4 4.02 -19.83 -19.69
C THR A 4 3.25 -20.23 -18.46
N THR A 5 3.95 -20.77 -17.46
CA THR A 5 3.37 -21.06 -16.15
C THR A 5 2.84 -19.75 -15.57
N THR A 6 1.52 -19.63 -15.45
CA THR A 6 0.87 -18.43 -14.89
C THR A 6 1.23 -18.30 -13.43
N THR A 7 2.02 -17.28 -13.08
CA THR A 7 2.40 -17.01 -11.67
C THR A 7 1.18 -16.51 -10.88
N PRO A 8 1.18 -16.60 -9.54
CA PRO A 8 0.08 -16.07 -8.74
C PRO A 8 -0.15 -14.56 -8.91
N LEU A 9 0.92 -13.77 -9.06
CA LEU A 9 0.81 -12.34 -9.34
C LEU A 9 0.30 -12.04 -10.76
N GLN A 10 0.65 -12.85 -11.77
CA GLN A 10 0.03 -12.77 -13.10
C GLN A 10 -1.49 -12.98 -13.02
N ARG A 11 -1.96 -13.98 -12.24
CA ARG A 11 -3.41 -14.20 -12.05
C ARG A 11 -4.06 -13.01 -11.38
N LEU A 12 -3.48 -12.53 -10.28
CA LEU A 12 -4.00 -11.36 -9.56
C LEU A 12 -4.11 -10.14 -10.49
N PHE A 13 -3.07 -9.86 -11.28
CA PHE A 13 -3.06 -8.78 -12.26
C PHE A 13 -4.24 -8.85 -13.24
N GLU A 14 -4.47 -10.02 -13.85
CA GLU A 14 -5.58 -10.22 -14.79
C GLU A 14 -6.95 -10.00 -14.12
N PHE A 15 -7.11 -10.45 -12.87
CA PHE A 15 -8.34 -10.23 -12.10
C PHE A 15 -8.53 -8.77 -11.71
N LEU A 16 -7.49 -8.06 -11.28
CA LEU A 16 -7.58 -6.64 -10.93
C LEU A 16 -7.94 -5.79 -12.16
N LEU A 17 -7.37 -6.07 -13.32
CA LEU A 17 -7.77 -5.43 -14.58
C LEU A 17 -9.24 -5.70 -14.91
N TYR A 18 -9.69 -6.95 -14.75
CA TYR A 18 -11.10 -7.31 -14.97
C TYR A 18 -12.04 -6.56 -14.02
N LEU A 19 -11.62 -6.32 -12.78
CA LEU A 19 -12.36 -5.55 -11.78
C LEU A 19 -12.25 -4.02 -11.97
N GLY A 20 -11.49 -3.55 -12.95
CA GLY A 20 -11.38 -2.12 -13.30
C GLY A 20 -10.25 -1.37 -12.61
N TYR A 21 -9.40 -2.05 -11.84
CA TYR A 21 -8.21 -1.41 -11.26
C TYR A 21 -7.20 -1.04 -12.35
N ALA A 22 -6.57 0.13 -12.20
CA ALA A 22 -5.34 0.42 -12.92
C ALA A 22 -4.19 -0.31 -12.23
N ALA A 23 -3.61 -1.29 -12.92
CA ALA A 23 -2.50 -2.08 -12.41
C ALA A 23 -1.41 -2.27 -13.47
N GLU A 24 -0.17 -2.42 -13.03
CA GLU A 24 0.99 -2.70 -13.86
C GLU A 24 1.81 -3.82 -13.24
N ARG A 25 2.18 -4.81 -14.06
CA ARG A 25 3.01 -5.94 -13.62
C ARG A 25 4.46 -5.70 -13.99
N LEU A 26 5.33 -5.71 -12.99
CA LEU A 26 6.78 -5.66 -13.16
C LEU A 26 7.36 -7.07 -13.12
N VAL A 27 7.93 -7.50 -14.24
CA VAL A 27 8.54 -8.82 -14.42
C VAL A 27 10.02 -8.75 -14.01
N PRO A 28 10.59 -9.82 -13.42
CA PRO A 28 12.02 -9.84 -13.12
C PRO A 28 12.88 -9.51 -14.34
N GLY A 29 13.92 -8.71 -14.11
CA GLY A 29 14.86 -8.23 -15.12
C GLY A 29 16.22 -7.88 -14.49
N PRO A 30 17.07 -7.13 -15.21
CA PRO A 30 18.38 -6.73 -14.70
C PRO A 30 18.31 -5.89 -13.41
N ASP A 31 17.30 -5.04 -13.29
CA ASP A 31 17.15 -4.06 -12.20
C ASP A 31 16.21 -4.54 -11.08
N LEU A 32 15.41 -5.58 -11.35
CA LEU A 32 14.42 -6.11 -10.41
C LEU A 32 14.51 -7.63 -10.37
N HIS A 33 14.88 -8.20 -9.23
CA HIS A 33 15.12 -9.64 -9.12
C HIS A 33 13.86 -10.47 -8.86
N PHE A 34 12.72 -9.83 -8.60
CA PHE A 34 11.48 -10.51 -8.23
C PHE A 34 10.27 -9.89 -8.93
N GLU A 35 9.18 -10.64 -9.00
CA GLU A 35 7.95 -10.17 -9.63
C GLU A 35 7.20 -9.25 -8.65
N SER A 36 6.69 -8.12 -9.14
CA SER A 36 5.82 -7.26 -8.35
C SER A 36 4.68 -6.69 -9.18
N LEU A 37 3.62 -6.28 -8.48
CA LEU A 37 2.42 -5.72 -9.06
C LEU A 37 2.19 -4.34 -8.47
N LEU A 38 2.12 -3.32 -9.32
CA LEU A 38 1.75 -1.97 -8.96
C LEU A 38 0.24 -1.81 -9.14
N VAL A 39 -0.47 -1.32 -8.14
CA VAL A 39 -1.93 -1.13 -8.18
C VAL A 39 -2.26 0.28 -7.70
N ALA A 40 -2.96 1.04 -8.52
CA ALA A 40 -3.45 2.36 -8.13
C ALA A 40 -4.59 2.23 -7.12
N LEU A 41 -4.55 3.07 -6.07
CA LEU A 41 -5.56 3.16 -5.00
C LEU A 41 -6.30 4.50 -5.00
N ASP A 42 -5.99 5.36 -5.97
CA ASP A 42 -6.74 6.59 -6.20
C ASP A 42 -8.21 6.25 -6.48
N PRO A 43 -9.16 7.06 -5.98
CA PRO A 43 -10.57 6.85 -6.28
C PRO A 43 -10.78 6.98 -7.80
N GLU A 44 -11.75 6.24 -8.34
CA GLU A 44 -12.06 6.29 -9.78
C GLU A 44 -12.17 7.73 -10.25
N GLN A 45 -11.20 8.16 -11.05
CA GLN A 45 -11.22 9.51 -11.58
C GLN A 45 -12.25 9.57 -12.70
N PRO A 46 -13.12 10.59 -12.74
CA PRO A 46 -14.05 10.76 -13.83
C PRO A 46 -13.27 10.79 -15.14
N LYS A 47 -13.73 9.99 -16.11
CA LYS A 47 -13.15 9.92 -17.47
C LYS A 47 -13.10 11.33 -18.05
N THR A 48 -11.95 11.96 -17.98
CA THR A 48 -11.71 13.30 -18.51
C THR A 48 -11.14 13.17 -19.92
N GLU A 49 -11.48 14.12 -20.80
CA GLU A 49 -10.92 14.18 -22.14
C GLU A 49 -9.44 14.61 -22.04
N GLY A 50 -8.54 13.64 -21.96
CA GLY A 50 -7.10 13.84 -21.82
C GLY A 50 -6.36 12.55 -21.46
N PRO A 51 -5.02 12.55 -21.41
CA PRO A 51 -4.28 11.43 -20.84
C PRO A 51 -4.72 11.24 -19.37
N PRO A 52 -4.96 9.99 -18.92
CA PRO A 52 -5.33 9.74 -17.54
C PRO A 52 -4.24 10.28 -16.61
N PRO A 53 -4.60 10.97 -15.51
CA PRO A 53 -3.62 11.46 -14.55
C PRO A 53 -2.79 10.31 -13.96
N GLU A 54 -1.53 10.59 -13.66
CA GLU A 54 -0.69 9.63 -12.93
C GLU A 54 -1.31 9.33 -11.55
N ALA A 55 -1.30 8.06 -11.18
CA ALA A 55 -1.78 7.62 -9.87
C ALA A 55 -0.90 8.21 -8.76
N GLN A 56 -1.51 8.81 -7.74
CA GLN A 56 -0.81 9.38 -6.60
C GLN A 56 -0.53 8.33 -5.52
N TYR A 57 -1.41 7.34 -5.38
CA TYR A 57 -1.30 6.30 -4.37
C TYR A 57 -1.19 4.95 -5.05
N VAL A 58 0.01 4.38 -5.02
CA VAL A 58 0.30 3.10 -5.67
C VAL A 58 0.75 2.09 -4.62
N ALA A 59 0.05 0.96 -4.56
CA ALA A 59 0.46 -0.21 -3.80
C ALA A 59 1.36 -1.09 -4.65
N GLN A 60 2.57 -1.33 -4.17
CA GLN A 60 3.43 -2.39 -4.66
C GLN A 60 3.15 -3.68 -3.89
N ILE A 61 2.74 -4.71 -4.62
CA ILE A 61 2.38 -6.02 -4.11
C ILE A 61 3.41 -7.04 -4.58
N PHE A 62 3.96 -7.82 -3.66
CA PHE A 62 4.94 -8.87 -3.98
C PHE A 62 4.98 -9.94 -2.89
N PHE A 63 5.46 -11.14 -3.23
CA PHE A 63 5.73 -12.17 -2.23
C PHE A 63 7.12 -11.97 -1.63
N SER A 64 7.23 -11.93 -0.29
CA SER A 64 8.52 -11.82 0.39
C SER A 64 9.46 -12.97 0.03
N GLU A 65 8.91 -14.15 -0.18
CA GLU A 65 9.69 -15.34 -0.51
C GLU A 65 10.36 -15.20 -1.88
N ASP A 66 9.77 -14.44 -2.82
CA ASP A 66 10.34 -14.23 -4.14
C ASP A 66 11.63 -13.40 -4.09
N ILE A 67 11.81 -12.56 -3.06
CA ILE A 67 13.08 -11.83 -2.83
C ILE A 67 14.20 -12.80 -2.44
N LEU A 68 13.86 -13.87 -1.74
CA LEU A 68 14.81 -14.85 -1.22
C LEU A 68 15.07 -16.01 -2.21
N LYS A 69 14.43 -16.01 -3.38
CA LYS A 69 14.67 -16.98 -4.45
C LYS A 69 16.00 -16.68 -5.15
N HIS A 70 17.09 -16.98 -4.46
CA HIS A 70 18.43 -16.97 -5.03
C HIS A 70 18.87 -18.41 -5.37
N ALA A 71 19.62 -18.57 -6.47
CA ALA A 71 20.11 -19.87 -6.92
C ALA A 71 20.97 -20.60 -5.88
N ASP A 72 21.58 -19.84 -4.96
CA ASP A 72 22.46 -20.36 -3.90
C ASP A 72 21.71 -20.79 -2.62
N LEU A 73 20.40 -20.52 -2.53
CA LEU A 73 19.57 -20.81 -1.34
C LEU A 73 18.66 -22.03 -1.55
N VAL A 74 19.17 -23.07 -2.23
CA VAL A 74 18.40 -24.27 -2.61
C VAL A 74 17.82 -25.00 -1.40
N GLU A 75 18.55 -25.04 -0.28
CA GLU A 75 18.16 -25.75 0.93
C GLU A 75 16.96 -25.11 1.65
N LEU A 76 16.75 -23.80 1.47
CA LEU A 76 15.64 -23.06 2.08
C LEU A 76 14.35 -23.11 1.23
N GLN A 77 14.45 -23.52 -0.05
CA GLN A 77 13.31 -23.53 -0.98
C GLN A 77 12.11 -24.38 -0.49
N PRO A 78 12.30 -25.57 0.12
CA PRO A 78 11.17 -26.36 0.64
C PRO A 78 10.45 -25.69 1.82
N GLU A 79 11.16 -24.89 2.62
CA GLU A 79 10.56 -24.15 3.74
C GLU A 79 9.85 -22.89 3.23
N LEU A 80 10.47 -22.16 2.30
CA LEU A 80 9.86 -21.02 1.61
C LEU A 80 8.60 -21.41 0.81
N ALA A 81 8.45 -22.67 0.42
CA ALA A 81 7.26 -23.16 -0.25
C ALA A 81 6.07 -23.43 0.70
N ARG A 82 6.29 -23.49 2.02
CA ARG A 82 5.28 -23.86 3.03
C ARG A 82 4.66 -22.69 3.77
N ALA A 83 5.15 -21.48 3.54
CA ALA A 83 4.58 -20.26 4.06
C ALA A 83 4.73 -19.20 2.97
N SER A 84 3.72 -18.35 2.83
CA SER A 84 3.77 -17.26 1.89
C SER A 84 3.39 -15.95 2.56
N THR A 85 4.12 -14.89 2.25
CA THR A 85 3.90 -13.57 2.82
C THR A 85 3.70 -12.60 1.67
N LEU A 86 2.46 -12.20 1.44
CA LEU A 86 2.12 -11.17 0.47
C LEU A 86 2.29 -9.80 1.11
N GLN A 87 3.24 -9.02 0.61
CA GLN A 87 3.53 -7.66 1.06
C GLN A 87 2.71 -6.67 0.24
N PHE A 88 2.24 -5.64 0.92
CA PHE A 88 1.60 -4.46 0.35
C PHE A 88 2.39 -3.26 0.85
N LEU A 89 3.23 -2.71 -0.02
CA LEU A 89 4.07 -1.55 0.28
C LEU A 89 3.58 -0.34 -0.51
N LEU A 90 3.24 0.72 0.21
CA LEU A 90 2.76 1.96 -0.39
C LEU A 90 3.71 3.07 0.04
N THR A 91 4.45 3.60 -0.92
CA THR A 91 5.33 4.74 -0.68
C THR A 91 4.53 6.00 -0.95
N LEU A 92 4.29 6.82 0.07
CA LEU A 92 3.42 7.98 -0.04
C LEU A 92 4.20 9.17 -0.62
N PRO A 93 3.54 10.07 -1.37
CA PRO A 93 4.16 11.26 -1.94
C PRO A 93 4.34 12.36 -0.87
N LEU A 94 4.97 12.00 0.26
CA LEU A 94 5.16 12.85 1.43
C LEU A 94 6.53 12.60 2.04
N HIS A 95 7.40 13.61 1.94
CA HIS A 95 8.73 13.62 2.55
C HIS A 95 8.76 14.62 3.71
N TYR A 96 9.20 14.17 4.87
CA TYR A 96 9.42 14.99 6.05
C TYR A 96 10.86 15.49 6.19
N SER A 97 11.63 15.40 5.10
CA SER A 97 12.89 16.11 4.91
C SER A 97 12.71 17.60 5.19
N GLY A 98 13.46 18.11 6.17
CA GLY A 98 13.45 19.54 6.53
C GLY A 98 12.51 19.92 7.67
N LEU A 99 11.76 18.97 8.25
CA LEU A 99 11.05 19.25 9.51
C LEU A 99 12.03 19.50 10.65
N SER A 100 11.65 20.40 11.58
CA SER A 100 12.37 20.55 12.85
C SER A 100 12.27 19.27 13.67
N SER A 101 13.20 19.03 14.59
CA SER A 101 13.20 17.82 15.42
C SER A 101 11.91 17.66 16.24
N GLN A 102 11.34 18.77 16.72
CA GLN A 102 10.05 18.75 17.42
C GLN A 102 8.91 18.35 16.48
N ARG A 103 8.85 18.93 15.28
CA ARG A 103 7.79 18.61 14.32
C ARG A 103 7.93 17.19 13.77
N LEU A 104 9.16 16.68 13.64
CA LEU A 104 9.42 15.29 13.29
C LEU A 104 8.95 14.32 14.39
N LEU A 105 9.14 14.66 15.67
CA LEU A 105 8.58 13.87 16.78
C LEU A 105 7.05 13.82 16.71
N GLU A 106 6.40 14.96 16.44
CA GLU A 106 4.95 15.02 16.22
C GLU A 106 4.54 14.17 15.01
N ALA A 107 5.35 14.14 13.95
CA ALA A 107 5.12 13.28 12.79
C ALA A 107 5.09 11.80 13.19
N TYR A 108 6.07 11.33 13.96
CA TYR A 108 6.08 9.95 14.47
C TYR A 108 4.86 9.65 15.36
N GLN A 109 4.45 10.60 16.20
CA GLN A 109 3.27 10.44 17.05
C GLN A 109 2.00 10.35 16.20
N LEU A 110 1.84 11.21 15.19
CA LEU A 110 0.70 11.16 14.28
C LEU A 110 0.64 9.84 13.51
N LEU A 111 1.76 9.38 12.96
CA LEU A 111 1.84 8.10 12.24
C LEU A 111 1.53 6.91 13.15
N MET A 112 1.95 6.96 14.42
CA MET A 112 1.62 5.95 15.41
C MET A 112 0.10 5.93 15.68
N THR A 113 -0.52 7.09 15.88
CA THR A 113 -1.97 7.20 16.03
C THR A 113 -2.70 6.67 14.80
N CYS A 114 -2.26 7.04 13.59
CA CYS A 114 -2.83 6.51 12.35
C CYS A 114 -2.72 4.98 12.29
N SER A 115 -1.56 4.42 12.67
CA SER A 115 -1.34 2.98 12.70
C SER A 115 -2.22 2.25 13.72
N GLN A 116 -2.62 2.91 14.81
CA GLN A 116 -3.58 2.36 15.78
C GLN A 116 -5.02 2.36 15.27
N ILE A 117 -5.33 3.26 14.34
CA ILE A 117 -6.65 3.39 13.72
C ILE A 117 -6.80 2.42 12.54
N LEU A 118 -5.71 2.15 11.81
CA LEU A 118 -5.72 1.23 10.68
C LEU A 118 -6.14 -0.19 11.12
N PRO A 119 -7.07 -0.85 10.41
CA PRO A 119 -7.41 -2.25 10.68
C PRO A 119 -6.26 -3.18 10.28
N ILE A 120 -5.47 -2.79 9.29
CA ILE A 120 -4.34 -3.53 8.75
C ILE A 120 -3.17 -2.61 8.41
N GLY A 121 -1.98 -3.15 8.60
CA GLY A 121 -0.73 -2.46 8.27
C GLY A 121 -0.32 -1.43 9.32
N TYR A 122 0.72 -0.69 8.98
CA TYR A 122 1.24 0.40 9.78
C TYR A 122 1.85 1.47 8.88
N LEU A 123 1.94 2.68 9.40
CA LEU A 123 2.62 3.81 8.77
C LEU A 123 3.99 4.03 9.41
N GLY A 124 4.98 4.36 8.59
CA GLY A 124 6.33 4.62 9.02
C GLY A 124 7.01 5.70 8.21
N ILE A 125 8.25 6.02 8.60
CA ILE A 125 9.15 6.91 7.89
C ILE A 125 10.38 6.10 7.51
N ASN A 126 10.74 6.07 6.22
CA ASN A 126 11.93 5.36 5.75
C ASN A 126 13.21 6.18 5.97
N GLN A 127 14.36 5.66 5.54
CA GLN A 127 15.65 6.33 5.72
C GLN A 127 15.75 7.66 4.96
N GLU A 128 15.00 7.82 3.87
CA GLU A 128 14.91 9.04 3.07
C GLU A 128 13.88 10.04 3.63
N GLN A 129 13.40 9.80 4.85
CA GLN A 129 12.36 10.57 5.52
C GLN A 129 11.03 10.62 4.75
N GLN A 130 10.77 9.64 3.91
CA GLN A 130 9.52 9.47 3.19
C GLN A 130 8.54 8.62 4.01
N VAL A 131 7.28 9.05 4.02
CA VAL A 131 6.22 8.30 4.68
C VAL A 131 5.83 7.10 3.82
N TYR A 132 5.69 5.94 4.44
CA TYR A 132 5.21 4.72 3.78
C TYR A 132 4.14 4.04 4.63
N LEU A 133 3.27 3.28 3.98
CA LEU A 133 2.39 2.30 4.60
C LEU A 133 2.84 0.91 4.21
N ASN A 134 2.91 -0.01 5.16
CA ASN A 134 3.23 -1.40 4.90
C ASN A 134 2.23 -2.35 5.57
N TYR A 135 1.81 -3.40 4.87
CA TYR A 135 1.06 -4.51 5.40
C TYR A 135 1.59 -5.85 4.86
N ALA A 136 1.71 -6.84 5.74
CA ALA A 136 2.15 -8.19 5.39
C ALA A 136 1.04 -9.20 5.71
N LEU A 137 0.51 -9.84 4.68
CA LEU A 137 -0.46 -10.91 4.80
C LEU A 137 0.28 -12.26 4.79
N LYS A 138 0.29 -12.94 5.94
CA LYS A 138 0.79 -14.30 6.04
C LYS A 138 -0.28 -15.30 5.61
N ALA A 139 0.09 -16.23 4.74
CA ALA A 139 -0.74 -17.30 4.21
C ALA A 139 0.02 -18.64 4.21
N GLU A 140 -0.71 -19.73 4.12
CA GLU A 140 -0.13 -21.09 4.04
C GLU A 140 0.56 -21.33 2.69
N ASN A 141 0.13 -20.64 1.64
CA ASN A 141 0.69 -20.73 0.29
C ASN A 141 0.30 -19.48 -0.54
N GLN A 142 0.77 -19.42 -1.78
CA GLN A 142 0.53 -18.29 -2.70
C GLN A 142 -0.88 -18.25 -3.31
N ASN A 143 -1.76 -19.23 -3.04
CA ASN A 143 -3.15 -19.27 -3.51
C ASN A 143 -4.07 -18.48 -2.57
N ILE A 144 -3.76 -17.20 -2.39
CA ILE A 144 -4.52 -16.28 -1.56
C ILE A 144 -5.82 -15.91 -2.29
N GLY A 145 -6.94 -15.88 -1.57
CA GLY A 145 -8.23 -15.51 -2.15
C GLY A 145 -8.22 -14.09 -2.70
N ILE A 146 -8.48 -13.92 -4.00
CA ILE A 146 -8.56 -12.60 -4.65
C ILE A 146 -9.54 -11.64 -3.93
N PRO A 147 -10.73 -12.05 -3.47
CA PRO A 147 -11.62 -11.16 -2.73
C PRO A 147 -10.99 -10.54 -1.49
N LEU A 148 -10.16 -11.31 -0.76
CA LEU A 148 -9.43 -10.80 0.40
C LEU A 148 -8.38 -9.75 -0.01
N ILE A 149 -7.67 -9.99 -1.12
CA ILE A 149 -6.69 -9.03 -1.63
C ILE A 149 -7.37 -7.72 -2.07
N VAL A 150 -8.53 -7.82 -2.73
CA VAL A 150 -9.33 -6.66 -3.11
C VAL A 150 -9.81 -5.89 -1.87
N GLU A 151 -10.35 -6.59 -0.87
CA GLU A 151 -10.77 -5.97 0.40
C GLU A 151 -9.60 -5.24 1.09
N ILE A 152 -8.40 -5.84 1.10
CA ILE A 152 -7.19 -5.20 1.62
C ILE A 152 -6.90 -3.90 0.84
N LEU A 153 -6.90 -3.94 -0.50
CA LEU A 153 -6.62 -2.77 -1.33
C LEU A 153 -7.65 -1.65 -1.12
N GLU A 154 -8.93 -1.99 -1.00
CA GLU A 154 -10.01 -1.05 -0.69
C GLU A 154 -9.82 -0.41 0.69
N GLN A 155 -9.50 -1.20 1.72
CA GLN A 155 -9.20 -0.68 3.06
C GLN A 155 -7.99 0.27 3.02
N LEU A 156 -6.89 -0.14 2.38
CA LEU A 156 -5.69 0.69 2.26
C LEU A 156 -6.00 2.02 1.54
N GLY A 157 -6.71 1.97 0.41
CA GLY A 157 -7.12 3.15 -0.34
C GLY A 157 -8.01 4.09 0.48
N PHE A 158 -9.03 3.54 1.15
CA PHE A 158 -9.95 4.29 1.99
C PHE A 158 -9.23 5.04 3.12
N PHE A 159 -8.41 4.34 3.91
CA PHE A 159 -7.74 4.95 5.06
C PHE A 159 -6.66 5.95 4.64
N ILE A 160 -5.96 5.70 3.54
CA ILE A 160 -4.99 6.67 3.00
C ILE A 160 -5.69 7.98 2.62
N GLN A 161 -6.82 7.91 1.92
CA GLN A 161 -7.56 9.11 1.54
C GLN A 161 -8.02 9.93 2.77
N ILE A 162 -8.39 9.24 3.86
CA ILE A 162 -8.78 9.88 5.11
C ILE A 162 -7.61 10.51 5.85
N MET A 163 -6.47 9.81 5.93
CA MET A 163 -5.33 10.24 6.74
C MET A 163 -4.47 11.28 6.02
N MET A 164 -4.39 11.23 4.69
CA MET A 164 -3.47 12.05 3.91
C MET A 164 -3.60 13.57 4.14
N PRO A 165 -4.80 14.16 4.26
CA PRO A 165 -4.92 15.59 4.54
C PRO A 165 -4.21 16.01 5.83
N SER A 166 -4.38 15.25 6.92
CA SER A 166 -3.72 15.53 8.20
C SER A 166 -2.21 15.27 8.13
N LEU A 167 -1.78 14.22 7.41
CA LEU A 167 -0.35 13.95 7.21
C LEU A 167 0.34 15.07 6.42
N ARG A 168 -0.29 15.57 5.35
CA ARG A 168 0.21 16.73 4.59
C ARG A 168 0.20 18.00 5.43
N ALA A 169 -0.88 18.27 6.16
CA ALA A 169 -0.99 19.44 7.02
C ALA A 169 0.07 19.47 8.13
N LEU A 170 0.56 18.32 8.60
CA LEU A 170 1.68 18.27 9.52
C LEU A 170 2.95 18.91 8.93
N LYS A 171 3.19 18.71 7.63
CA LYS A 171 4.32 19.29 6.92
C LYS A 171 4.07 20.73 6.51
N ASP A 172 2.89 21.00 5.97
CA ASP A 172 2.61 22.21 5.21
C ASP A 172 1.99 23.33 6.07
N SER A 173 1.73 23.07 7.36
CA SER A 173 1.11 24.03 8.27
C SER A 173 1.63 23.91 9.71
N ASP A 174 1.32 24.93 10.51
CA ASP A 174 1.59 24.97 11.96
C ASP A 174 0.47 24.36 12.81
N GLN A 175 -0.46 23.59 12.22
CA GLN A 175 -1.55 22.96 12.96
C GLN A 175 -1.00 22.05 14.07
N PRO A 176 -1.50 22.16 15.31
CA PRO A 176 -1.04 21.32 16.41
C PRO A 176 -1.47 19.87 16.20
N LEU A 177 -0.66 18.93 16.71
CA LEU A 177 -0.91 17.49 16.57
C LEU A 177 -2.33 17.07 16.98
N SER A 178 -2.87 17.66 18.06
CA SER A 178 -4.22 17.36 18.53
C SER A 178 -5.30 17.68 17.50
N GLU A 179 -5.15 18.79 16.76
CA GLU A 179 -6.11 19.17 15.72
C GLU A 179 -6.03 18.22 14.52
N LEU A 180 -4.82 17.80 14.14
CA LEU A 180 -4.59 16.84 13.07
C LEU A 180 -5.23 15.48 13.38
N VAL A 181 -5.09 15.01 14.63
CA VAL A 181 -5.71 13.76 15.12
C VAL A 181 -7.24 13.88 15.11
N THR A 182 -7.79 14.96 15.67
CA THR A 182 -9.24 15.20 15.64
C THR A 182 -9.78 15.31 14.20
N GLY A 183 -8.99 15.84 13.27
CA GLY A 183 -9.34 15.87 11.85
C GLY A 183 -9.55 14.47 11.26
N ILE A 184 -8.67 13.53 11.58
CA ILE A 184 -8.76 12.12 11.13
C ILE A 184 -10.00 11.46 11.73
N GLU A 185 -10.21 11.59 13.04
CA GLU A 185 -11.37 10.99 13.73
C GLU A 185 -12.70 11.49 13.16
N LYS A 186 -12.80 12.81 12.90
CA LYS A 186 -14.00 13.40 12.29
C LYS A 186 -14.23 12.90 10.87
N ALA A 187 -13.17 12.77 10.06
CA ALA A 187 -13.28 12.26 8.71
C ALA A 187 -13.76 10.80 8.69
N LEU A 188 -13.28 9.96 9.61
CA LEU A 188 -13.74 8.57 9.76
C LEU A 188 -15.22 8.49 10.11
N VAL A 189 -15.66 9.26 11.10
CA VAL A 189 -17.09 9.31 11.50
C VAL A 189 -17.95 9.83 10.35
N GLY A 190 -17.49 10.86 9.63
CA GLY A 190 -18.21 11.41 8.48
C GLY A 190 -18.41 10.38 7.36
N GLN A 191 -17.37 9.63 6.99
CA GLN A 191 -17.47 8.61 5.95
C GLN A 191 -18.33 7.41 6.37
N ALA A 192 -18.28 7.01 7.65
CA ALA A 192 -19.14 5.95 8.18
C ALA A 192 -20.63 6.33 8.11
N GLN A 193 -20.97 7.62 8.28
CA GLN A 193 -22.35 8.10 8.17
C GLN A 193 -22.83 8.15 6.72
N VAL A 194 -21.96 8.50 5.77
CA VAL A 194 -22.29 8.47 4.34
C VAL A 194 -22.55 7.05 3.87
N ALA A 195 -21.72 6.09 4.28
CA ALA A 195 -21.90 4.68 3.95
C ALA A 195 -23.17 4.05 4.55
N ALA A 196 -23.66 4.55 5.69
CA ALA A 196 -24.90 4.07 6.32
C ALA A 196 -26.17 4.69 5.72
N ALA A 197 -26.05 5.75 4.91
CA ALA A 197 -27.17 6.50 4.35
C ALA A 197 -27.42 6.22 2.86
N GLY A 198 -26.50 5.51 2.18
CA GLY A 198 -26.63 5.06 0.79
C GLY A 198 -27.02 3.60 0.70
#